data_AF-A0A316MEE8-F1
#
_entry.id   AF-A0A316MEE8-F1
#
_cell.length_a   1.000
_cell.length_b   1.000
_cell.length_c   1.000
_cell.angle_alpha   90.00
_cell.angle_beta   90.00
_cell.angle_gamma   90.00
#
_symmetry.space_group_name_H-M   'P 1'
#
loop_
_entity.id
_entity.type
_entity.pdbx_description
1 polymer ?
#
loop_
_entity_poly.entity_id
_entity_poly.type
_entity_poly.pdbx_seq_one_letter_code
_entity_poly.pdbx_strand_id
1 'polypeptide(L)'
;MKASHLFLLSLILPLSSCGFIAPQQILPTLLSMYTPKKINKVGMYYTEASLIEGKTQKTYVVETLGLPDSSLTNRSYSFVKYNYSSRPVHIKAKIRVVRRDGSDMELVVGNGERYSSVTIYFDGRNIIKTIQIE
;
A
#
# COMPACT_ATOMS: atom_id res chain seq x y z
N MET A 1 49.54 52.24 17.75
CA MET A 1 49.02 52.14 19.13
C MET A 1 47.72 51.35 19.11
N LYS A 2 47.68 50.30 19.95
CA LYS A 2 46.53 49.73 20.67
C LYS A 2 45.10 49.94 20.11
N ALA A 3 44.52 48.78 19.79
CA ALA A 3 43.42 48.17 20.55
C ALA A 3 41.98 48.65 20.27
N SER A 4 41.24 47.72 19.63
CA SER A 4 40.17 46.95 20.30
C SER A 4 38.71 47.30 20.01
N HIS A 5 38.10 46.32 19.33
CA HIS A 5 36.82 45.66 19.61
C HIS A 5 35.54 46.51 19.60
N LEU A 6 34.60 46.14 18.71
CA LEU A 6 33.49 45.25 19.12
C LEU A 6 32.66 44.76 17.93
N PHE A 7 32.47 43.44 17.96
CA PHE A 7 31.51 42.60 17.26
C PHE A 7 30.13 43.23 17.00
N LEU A 8 29.55 42.99 15.81
CA LEU A 8 28.18 42.46 15.73
C LEU A 8 27.97 41.65 14.43
N LEU A 9 27.37 40.47 14.63
CA LEU A 9 27.03 39.45 13.66
C LEU A 9 26.08 39.95 12.57
N SER A 10 26.28 39.50 11.32
CA SER A 10 25.16 39.11 10.47
C SER A 10 25.50 37.83 9.70
N LEU A 11 24.69 36.82 10.00
CA LEU A 11 24.64 35.48 9.46
C LEU A 11 23.86 35.53 8.14
N ILE A 12 24.46 35.23 6.99
CA ILE A 12 23.74 35.01 5.74
C ILE A 12 23.99 33.55 5.30
N LEU A 13 22.94 32.74 5.47
CA LEU A 13 22.79 31.37 4.99
C LEU A 13 22.31 31.36 3.51
N PRO A 14 22.39 30.21 2.81
CA PRO A 14 22.61 30.14 1.37
C PRO A 14 21.32 30.36 0.55
N LEU A 15 21.49 30.98 -0.62
CA LEU A 15 20.48 31.08 -1.66
C LEU A 15 20.20 29.69 -2.25
N SER A 16 19.09 29.10 -1.82
CA SER A 16 18.07 28.45 -2.66
C SER A 16 18.49 28.01 -4.08
N SER A 17 19.06 26.81 -4.17
CA SER A 17 18.98 25.98 -5.39
C SER A 17 17.70 25.14 -5.32
N CYS A 18 16.59 25.72 -5.78
CA CYS A 18 15.37 24.97 -6.09
C CYS A 18 15.66 24.08 -7.30
N GLY A 19 16.01 22.82 -7.05
CA GLY A 19 16.16 21.80 -8.08
C GLY A 19 14.79 21.50 -8.69
N PHE A 20 14.47 22.15 -9.81
CA PHE A 20 13.38 21.76 -10.68
C PHE A 20 13.62 20.32 -11.15
N ILE A 21 12.89 19.37 -10.58
CA ILE A 21 12.81 18.02 -11.11
C ILE A 21 11.98 18.11 -12.39
N ALA A 22 12.63 17.89 -13.53
CA ALA A 22 11.99 17.87 -14.83
C ALA A 22 10.88 16.78 -14.87
N PRO A 23 9.76 17.00 -15.57
CA PRO A 23 8.62 16.06 -15.57
C PRO A 23 8.92 14.70 -16.22
N GLN A 24 10.11 14.52 -16.81
CA GLN A 24 10.45 13.34 -17.61
C GLN A 24 11.07 12.18 -16.81
N GLN A 25 11.34 12.33 -15.50
CA GLN A 25 11.94 11.26 -14.69
C GLN A 25 10.97 10.50 -13.79
N ILE A 26 9.67 10.84 -13.79
CA ILE A 26 8.67 10.18 -12.93
C ILE A 26 8.15 8.86 -13.55
N LEU A 27 8.33 8.68 -14.86
CA LEU A 27 7.76 7.52 -15.57
C LEU A 27 8.45 6.17 -15.26
N PRO A 28 9.79 6.03 -15.15
CA PRO A 28 10.38 4.74 -14.82
C PRO A 28 10.17 4.34 -13.35
N THR A 29 9.92 5.29 -12.44
CA THR A 29 9.71 5.01 -11.01
C THR A 29 8.30 4.52 -10.71
N LEU A 30 7.28 5.02 -11.42
CA LEU A 30 5.89 4.54 -11.26
C LEU A 30 5.68 3.14 -11.84
N LEU A 31 6.36 2.78 -12.94
CA LEU A 31 6.30 1.42 -13.48
C LEU A 31 6.95 0.38 -12.55
N SER A 32 7.94 0.78 -11.75
CA SER A 32 8.61 -0.11 -10.80
C SER A 32 7.74 -0.55 -9.62
N MET A 33 6.74 0.25 -9.21
CA MET A 33 5.82 -0.14 -8.12
C MET A 33 4.75 -1.13 -8.56
N TYR A 34 4.52 -1.25 -9.87
CA TYR A 34 3.52 -2.10 -10.48
C TYR A 34 4.07 -3.39 -11.09
N THR A 35 5.35 -3.70 -10.89
CA THR A 35 5.93 -4.98 -11.29
C THR A 35 5.68 -6.01 -10.21
N PRO A 36 4.66 -6.90 -10.33
CA PRO A 36 4.52 -8.01 -9.42
C PRO A 36 5.83 -8.82 -9.45
N LYS A 37 6.43 -9.02 -8.27
CA LYS A 37 7.55 -9.97 -8.14
C LYS A 37 7.06 -11.32 -8.68
N LYS A 38 7.71 -11.81 -9.73
CA LYS A 38 7.43 -13.12 -10.33
C LYS A 38 7.91 -14.19 -9.34
N ILE A 39 7.05 -14.58 -8.41
CA ILE A 39 7.35 -15.63 -7.44
C ILE A 39 6.77 -16.93 -8.00
N ASN A 40 7.69 -17.75 -8.49
CA ASN A 40 7.56 -19.16 -8.89
C ASN A 40 7.16 -19.53 -10.33
N LYS A 41 7.81 -20.64 -10.73
CA LYS A 41 7.73 -21.35 -12.00
C LYS A 41 6.26 -21.67 -12.32
N VAL A 42 5.85 -21.48 -13.57
CA VAL A 42 4.48 -21.58 -14.08
C VAL A 42 3.61 -20.34 -13.79
N GLY A 43 3.82 -19.25 -14.54
CA GLY A 43 2.81 -18.24 -14.95
C GLY A 43 1.86 -17.58 -13.93
N MET A 44 1.88 -17.94 -12.65
CA MET A 44 0.97 -17.48 -11.61
C MET A 44 1.59 -16.28 -10.89
N TYR A 45 0.81 -15.21 -10.75
CA TYR A 45 1.21 -13.97 -10.09
C TYR A 45 0.44 -13.85 -8.78
N TYR A 46 1.18 -13.85 -7.67
CA TYR A 46 0.63 -13.68 -6.33
C TYR A 46 1.07 -12.34 -5.74
N THR A 47 0.11 -11.59 -5.20
CA THR A 47 0.38 -10.56 -4.19
C THR A 47 0.27 -11.19 -2.80
N GLU A 48 1.29 -11.01 -1.96
CA GLU A 48 1.31 -11.57 -0.61
C GLU A 48 1.09 -10.47 0.44
N ALA A 49 0.11 -10.65 1.34
CA ALA A 49 -0.20 -9.67 2.38
C ALA A 49 -0.46 -10.32 3.74
N SER A 50 0.02 -9.68 4.81
CA SER A 50 -0.36 -10.01 6.19
C SER A 50 -1.28 -8.93 6.75
N LEU A 51 -2.55 -9.28 6.96
CA LEU A 51 -3.60 -8.39 7.40
C LEU A 51 -3.98 -8.70 8.84
N ILE A 52 -3.67 -7.79 9.75
CA ILE A 52 -3.90 -7.95 11.18
C ILE A 52 -4.94 -6.93 11.63
N GLU A 53 -6.08 -7.43 12.10
CA GLU A 53 -7.14 -6.58 12.63
C GLU A 53 -6.64 -5.75 13.83
N GLY A 54 -6.93 -4.45 13.81
CA GLY A 54 -6.49 -3.50 14.83
C GLY A 54 -5.04 -3.04 14.72
N LYS A 55 -4.26 -3.54 13.75
CA LYS A 55 -2.84 -3.14 13.58
C LYS A 55 -2.51 -2.67 12.16
N THR A 56 -2.98 -3.39 11.14
CA THR A 56 -2.63 -3.08 9.75
C THR A 56 -3.33 -1.81 9.27
N GLN A 57 -2.58 -0.92 8.62
CA GLN A 57 -3.10 0.35 8.06
C GLN A 57 -3.57 0.19 6.61
N LYS A 58 -4.56 1.00 6.21
CA LYS A 58 -5.10 1.03 4.84
C LYS A 58 -4.03 1.26 3.77
N THR A 59 -3.05 2.12 4.04
CA THR A 59 -1.94 2.41 3.11
C THR A 59 -1.19 1.15 2.73
N TYR A 60 -0.76 0.36 3.72
CA TYR A 60 -0.11 -0.93 3.50
C TYR A 60 -0.97 -1.88 2.66
N VAL A 61 -2.28 -1.94 2.94
CA VAL A 61 -3.20 -2.81 2.18
C VAL A 61 -3.21 -2.45 0.70
N VAL A 62 -3.35 -1.15 0.38
CA VAL A 62 -3.42 -0.65 -1.00
C VAL A 62 -2.07 -0.77 -1.71
N GLU A 63 -0.96 -0.52 -1.00
CA GLU A 63 0.38 -0.67 -1.56
C GLU A 63 0.71 -2.14 -1.87
N THR A 64 0.17 -3.08 -1.09
CA THR A 64 0.51 -4.50 -1.20
C THR A 64 -0.42 -5.27 -2.15
N LEU A 65 -1.73 -5.05 -2.04
CA LEU A 65 -2.75 -5.72 -2.87
C LEU A 65 -3.08 -4.94 -4.15
N GLY A 66 -2.54 -3.73 -4.29
CA GLY A 66 -2.80 -2.83 -5.40
C GLY A 66 -4.07 -2.00 -5.20
N LEU A 67 -4.54 -1.41 -6.30
CA LEU A 67 -5.76 -0.61 -6.26
C LEU A 67 -7.01 -1.52 -6.13
N PRO A 68 -7.92 -1.22 -5.19
CA PRO A 68 -9.19 -1.92 -5.08
C PRO A 68 -10.10 -1.58 -6.26
N ASP A 69 -11.13 -2.40 -6.47
CA ASP A 69 -12.06 -2.18 -7.57
C ASP A 69 -12.89 -0.90 -7.31
N SER A 70 -12.72 0.10 -8.17
CA SER A 70 -13.23 1.46 -7.97
C SER A 70 -14.76 1.53 -7.91
N SER A 71 -15.46 0.63 -8.60
CA SER A 71 -16.93 0.50 -8.55
C SER A 71 -17.45 -0.06 -7.22
N LEU A 72 -16.59 -0.71 -6.45
CA LEU A 72 -16.91 -1.34 -5.17
C LEU A 72 -16.34 -0.56 -3.98
N THR A 73 -15.62 0.53 -4.25
CA THR A 73 -15.00 1.39 -3.24
C THR A 73 -15.86 2.64 -3.06
N ASN A 74 -16.82 2.60 -2.14
CA ASN A 74 -17.63 3.78 -1.84
C ASN A 74 -16.87 4.72 -0.90
N ARG A 75 -16.61 5.96 -1.33
CA ARG A 75 -15.94 7.00 -0.52
C ARG A 75 -16.65 7.29 0.82
N SER A 76 -17.94 6.98 0.90
CA SER A 76 -18.77 7.16 2.10
C SER A 76 -18.60 6.02 3.11
N TYR A 77 -18.08 4.86 2.68
CA TYR A 77 -17.92 3.71 3.53
C TYR A 77 -16.44 3.43 3.79
N SER A 78 -16.13 3.15 5.04
CA SER A 78 -14.79 2.84 5.52
C SER A 78 -14.36 1.42 5.13
N PHE A 79 -14.45 1.04 3.84
CA PHE A 79 -13.97 -0.26 3.36
C PHE A 79 -13.37 -0.20 1.96
N VAL A 80 -12.61 -1.25 1.61
CA VAL A 80 -12.14 -1.53 0.25
C VAL A 80 -12.46 -2.99 -0.10
N LYS A 81 -12.82 -3.26 -1.37
CA LYS A 81 -13.05 -4.62 -1.86
C LYS A 81 -12.10 -4.93 -3.01
N TYR A 82 -11.49 -6.11 -2.95
CA TYR A 82 -10.68 -6.69 -4.01
C TYR A 82 -11.41 -7.93 -4.55
N ASN A 83 -11.95 -7.80 -5.76
CA ASN A 83 -12.64 -8.86 -6.45
C ASN A 83 -11.72 -9.49 -7.50
N TYR A 84 -11.41 -10.77 -7.33
CA TYR A 84 -10.59 -11.55 -8.24
C TYR A 84 -11.42 -12.41 -9.19
N SER A 85 -12.75 -12.51 -9.00
CA SER A 85 -13.63 -13.39 -9.80
C SER A 85 -13.57 -13.12 -11.31
N SER A 86 -13.43 -11.87 -11.72
CA SER A 86 -13.33 -11.46 -13.13
C SER A 86 -11.89 -11.37 -13.65
N ARG A 87 -10.89 -11.57 -12.77
CA ARG A 87 -9.48 -11.49 -13.16
C ARG A 87 -9.03 -12.80 -13.83
N PRO A 88 -8.00 -12.77 -14.69
CA PRO A 88 -7.39 -13.98 -15.22
C PRO A 88 -7.02 -14.97 -14.10
N VAL A 89 -7.22 -16.27 -14.35
CA VAL A 89 -6.99 -17.35 -13.37
C VAL A 89 -5.58 -17.34 -12.78
N HIS A 90 -4.61 -16.78 -13.50
CA HIS A 90 -3.23 -16.70 -13.02
C HIS A 90 -2.93 -15.50 -12.10
N ILE A 91 -3.90 -14.62 -11.82
CA ILE A 91 -3.74 -13.49 -10.89
C ILE A 91 -4.48 -13.79 -9.59
N LYS A 92 -3.74 -13.90 -8.50
CA LYS A 92 -4.27 -14.31 -7.18
C LYS A 92 -3.63 -13.48 -6.06
N ALA A 93 -4.20 -13.55 -4.86
CA ALA A 93 -3.62 -13.01 -3.65
C ALA A 93 -3.47 -14.10 -2.60
N LYS A 94 -2.30 -14.16 -1.95
CA LYS A 94 -2.06 -15.00 -0.80
C LYS A 94 -2.11 -14.13 0.45
N ILE A 95 -3.09 -14.36 1.31
CA ILE A 95 -3.40 -13.48 2.42
C ILE A 95 -3.31 -14.27 3.72
N ARG A 96 -2.50 -13.78 4.65
CA ARG A 96 -2.56 -14.18 6.06
C ARG A 96 -3.45 -13.20 6.80
N VAL A 97 -4.47 -13.69 7.47
CA VAL A 97 -5.43 -12.91 8.25
C VAL A 97 -5.30 -13.28 9.72
N VAL A 98 -4.97 -12.28 10.54
CA VAL A 98 -4.96 -12.41 12.00
C VAL A 98 -6.11 -11.57 12.57
N ARG A 99 -7.08 -12.24 13.18
CA ARG A 99 -8.27 -11.63 13.78
C ARG A 99 -8.05 -11.22 15.23
N ARG A 100 -8.91 -10.33 15.74
CA ARG A 100 -8.82 -9.86 17.14
C ARG A 100 -9.03 -10.94 18.19
N ASP A 101 -9.75 -12.01 17.85
CA ASP A 101 -9.97 -13.18 18.71
C ASP A 101 -8.73 -14.10 18.79
N GLY A 102 -7.64 -13.77 18.07
CA GLY A 102 -6.41 -14.56 18.02
C GLY A 102 -6.39 -15.59 16.88
N SER A 103 -7.48 -15.72 16.11
CA SER A 103 -7.50 -16.62 14.95
C SER A 103 -6.50 -16.17 13.90
N ASP A 104 -5.75 -17.13 13.35
CA ASP A 104 -4.73 -16.91 12.32
C ASP A 104 -4.98 -17.90 11.18
N MET A 105 -5.14 -17.38 9.96
CA MET A 105 -5.41 -18.18 8.78
C MET A 105 -4.63 -17.67 7.58
N GLU A 106 -4.09 -18.59 6.79
CA GLU A 106 -3.50 -18.29 5.49
C GLU A 106 -4.39 -18.88 4.40
N LEU A 107 -4.69 -18.08 3.38
CA LEU A 107 -5.59 -18.46 2.29
C LEU A 107 -5.18 -17.81 0.98
N VAL A 108 -5.66 -18.41 -0.10
CA VAL A 108 -5.50 -17.89 -1.46
C VAL A 108 -6.86 -17.39 -1.94
N VAL A 109 -6.88 -16.16 -2.45
CA VAL A 109 -8.05 -15.51 -3.06
C VAL A 109 -7.76 -15.35 -4.55
N GLY A 110 -8.67 -15.81 -5.41
CA GLY A 110 -8.43 -15.81 -6.84
C GLY A 110 -9.59 -16.38 -7.65
N ASN A 111 -9.57 -16.13 -8.97
CA ASN A 111 -10.47 -16.82 -9.87
C ASN A 111 -10.15 -18.34 -9.90
N GLY A 112 -11.16 -19.18 -9.69
CA GLY A 112 -11.01 -20.63 -9.55
C GLY A 112 -10.52 -21.12 -8.18
N GLU A 113 -10.35 -20.22 -7.21
CA GLU A 113 -10.04 -20.59 -5.82
C GLU A 113 -11.32 -20.74 -4.98
N ARG A 114 -11.18 -21.30 -3.77
CA ARG A 114 -12.28 -21.38 -2.81
C ARG A 114 -12.87 -20.00 -2.47
N TYR A 115 -12.03 -18.98 -2.43
CA TYR A 115 -12.40 -17.59 -2.17
C TYR A 115 -12.04 -16.75 -3.37
N SER A 116 -12.94 -15.86 -3.78
CA SER A 116 -12.83 -15.05 -4.99
C SER A 116 -12.70 -13.55 -4.70
N SER A 117 -12.98 -13.11 -3.48
CA SER A 117 -12.85 -11.72 -3.08
C SER A 117 -12.52 -11.54 -1.61
N VAL A 118 -11.95 -10.37 -1.30
CA VAL A 118 -11.68 -9.92 0.07
C VAL A 118 -12.19 -8.50 0.24
N THR A 119 -12.95 -8.27 1.32
CA THR A 119 -13.47 -6.96 1.72
C THR A 119 -12.86 -6.59 3.06
N ILE A 120 -12.23 -5.42 3.13
CA ILE A 120 -11.48 -4.97 4.31
C ILE A 120 -12.12 -3.68 4.80
N TYR A 121 -12.63 -3.72 6.03
CA TYR A 121 -13.23 -2.57 6.71
C TYR A 121 -12.19 -1.90 7.60
N PHE A 122 -12.22 -0.57 7.66
CA PHE A 122 -11.33 0.29 8.40
C PHE A 122 -12.09 1.11 9.45
N ASP A 123 -11.40 1.49 10.53
CA ASP A 123 -11.87 2.48 11.50
C ASP A 123 -11.58 3.92 11.03
N GLY A 124 -11.96 4.91 11.85
CA GLY A 124 -11.71 6.33 11.55
C GLY A 124 -10.24 6.74 11.48
N ARG A 125 -9.31 5.87 11.92
CA ARG A 125 -7.85 6.05 11.81
C ARG A 125 -7.27 5.28 10.63
N ASN A 126 -8.10 4.73 9.75
CA ASN A 126 -7.71 3.88 8.63
C ASN A 126 -6.99 2.58 9.04
N ILE A 127 -7.27 2.06 10.24
CA ILE A 127 -6.76 0.76 10.71
C ILE A 127 -7.81 -0.31 10.43
N ILE A 128 -7.39 -1.51 10.02
CA ILE A 128 -8.32 -2.62 9.77
C ILE A 128 -9.17 -2.87 11.02
N LYS A 129 -10.50 -2.79 10.85
CA LYS A 129 -11.48 -3.16 11.87
C LYS A 129 -11.89 -4.62 11.73
N THR A 130 -12.19 -5.04 10.51
CA THR A 130 -12.72 -6.39 10.20
C THR A 130 -12.37 -6.78 8.77
N ILE A 131 -12.15 -8.07 8.54
CA ILE A 131 -11.91 -8.64 7.20
C ILE A 131 -12.98 -9.69 6.87
N GLN A 132 -13.62 -9.54 5.72
CA GLN A 132 -14.60 -10.47 5.16
C GLN A 132 -14.04 -11.10 3.89
N ILE A 133 -14.21 -12.41 3.74
CA ILE A 133 -13.65 -13.21 2.65
C ILE A 133 -14.79 -14.00 2.04
N GLU A 134 -14.93 -13.94 0.72
CA GLU A 134 -16.04 -14.51 -0.06
C GLU A 134 -15.49 -15.31 -1.24
#